data_AF-X7Z8N9-F1
#
_entry.id   AF-X7Z8N9-F1
#
_cell.length_a   1.000
_cell.length_b   1.000
_cell.length_c   1.000
_cell.angle_alpha   90.00
_cell.angle_beta   90.00
_cell.angle_gamma   90.00
#
_symmetry.space_group_name_H-M   'P 1'
#
loop_
_entity.id
_entity.type
_entity.pdbx_description
1 polymer ?
#
loop_
_entity_poly.entity_id
_entity_poly.type
_entity_poly.pdbx_seq_one_letter_code
_entity_poly.pdbx_strand_id
1 'polypeptide(L)'
;MALGSSMAAGPGIRPRADGAPWRSGRSARNYPHLVAEQQRLKLVDVTYSGATTANVLGDHQHGAPPQITALDGSESLVTVTIGGNDVGYIPLLMAAALPRPARRLPLLGAWIAELLDRNSRDQALAQVFDSLCEVGRSLRRRAPRSRVLFVDYLTLLPPAGVPAPPLSAAHSELGRHVAATLERLTADAAALTGCEVVRAAAASRDHHAWSPEPWTEKPARFGVPLPARPAPLHPNAAGMRAVAKLVAAQL
;
A
#
# COMPACT_ATOMS: atom_id res chain seq x y z
N MET A 1 13.70 10.16 -1.13
CA MET A 1 13.68 8.77 -0.65
C MET A 1 12.26 8.23 -0.67
N ALA A 2 12.05 7.00 -1.12
CA ALA A 2 10.76 6.34 -1.09
C ALA A 2 10.83 4.97 -0.41
N LEU A 3 9.98 4.79 0.61
CA LEU A 3 9.78 3.56 1.36
C LEU A 3 8.35 3.09 1.16
N GLY A 4 8.09 1.83 1.47
CA GLY A 4 6.75 1.29 1.54
C GLY A 4 6.60 -0.07 0.91
N SER A 5 5.34 -0.44 0.73
CA SER A 5 4.92 -1.74 0.24
C SER A 5 4.63 -1.75 -1.27
N SER A 6 3.80 -2.68 -1.72
CA SER A 6 3.42 -2.85 -3.11
C SER A 6 2.60 -1.67 -3.67
N MET A 7 1.83 -0.97 -2.83
CA MET A 7 1.05 0.19 -3.25
C MET A 7 1.94 1.37 -3.68
N ALA A 8 3.15 1.46 -3.12
CA ALA A 8 4.17 2.39 -3.57
C ALA A 8 5.08 1.80 -4.66
N ALA A 9 5.32 0.49 -4.65
CA ALA A 9 6.20 -0.17 -5.63
C ALA A 9 5.60 -0.25 -7.04
N GLY A 10 4.27 -0.38 -7.16
CA GLY A 10 3.58 -0.50 -8.45
C GLY A 10 3.80 -1.81 -9.22
N PRO A 11 3.64 -2.98 -8.58
CA PRO A 11 3.87 -4.28 -9.20
C PRO A 11 3.04 -4.48 -10.46
N GLY A 12 3.70 -4.97 -11.50
CA GLY A 12 3.08 -5.28 -12.79
C GLY A 12 2.98 -4.09 -13.76
N ILE A 13 3.21 -2.86 -13.29
CA ILE A 13 3.32 -1.69 -14.16
C ILE A 13 4.70 -1.69 -14.83
N ARG A 14 4.75 -1.61 -16.16
CA ARG A 14 5.99 -1.62 -16.93
C ARG A 14 6.53 -0.20 -17.24
N PRO A 15 7.84 -0.06 -17.46
CA PRO A 15 8.88 -1.08 -17.23
C PRO A 15 9.16 -1.28 -15.72
N ARG A 16 9.82 -2.39 -15.38
CA ARG A 16 10.36 -2.58 -14.02
C ARG A 16 11.48 -1.56 -13.78
N ALA A 17 11.66 -1.12 -12.54
CA ALA A 17 12.80 -0.29 -12.18
C ALA A 17 14.12 -1.07 -12.39
N ASP A 18 15.09 -0.42 -13.01
CA ASP A 18 16.40 -0.99 -13.27
C ASP A 18 17.14 -1.25 -11.96
N GLY A 19 17.83 -2.38 -11.87
CA GLY A 19 18.53 -2.82 -10.66
C GLY A 19 17.63 -3.22 -9.48
N ALA A 20 16.30 -3.02 -9.55
CA ALA A 20 15.41 -3.40 -8.47
C ALA A 20 15.30 -4.94 -8.34
N PRO A 21 15.31 -5.50 -7.11
CA PRO A 21 15.08 -6.92 -6.89
C PRO A 21 13.77 -7.37 -7.53
N TRP A 22 13.77 -8.49 -8.25
CA TRP A 22 12.58 -8.96 -8.98
C TRP A 22 11.32 -9.00 -8.09
N ARG A 23 11.45 -9.56 -6.89
CA ARG A 23 10.37 -9.74 -5.91
C ARG A 23 9.85 -8.44 -5.29
N SER A 24 10.60 -7.33 -5.39
CA SER A 24 10.12 -6.02 -4.93
C SER A 24 8.89 -5.56 -5.72
N GLY A 25 8.73 -6.02 -6.96
CA GLY A 25 7.69 -5.55 -7.86
C GLY A 25 7.81 -4.07 -8.21
N ARG A 26 8.99 -3.46 -8.02
CA ARG A 26 9.18 -2.03 -8.24
C ARG A 26 9.11 -1.66 -9.72
N SER A 27 8.21 -0.76 -10.04
CA SER A 27 8.04 -0.19 -11.37
C SER A 27 8.83 1.10 -11.53
N ALA A 28 9.39 1.33 -12.72
CA ALA A 28 9.95 2.63 -13.10
C ALA A 28 8.87 3.70 -13.35
N ARG A 29 7.58 3.32 -13.25
CA ARG A 29 6.40 4.18 -13.39
C ARG A 29 5.52 4.18 -12.13
N ASN A 30 6.10 3.81 -10.99
CA ASN A 30 5.44 3.98 -9.70
C ASN A 30 5.41 5.47 -9.30
N TYR A 31 4.59 5.83 -8.31
CA TYR A 31 4.44 7.25 -7.95
C TYR A 31 5.77 7.90 -7.50
N PRO A 32 6.70 7.23 -6.78
CA PRO A 32 8.00 7.82 -6.45
C PRO A 32 8.83 8.25 -7.67
N HIS A 33 8.91 7.40 -8.71
CA HIS A 33 9.64 7.74 -9.94
C HIS A 33 8.98 8.93 -10.65
N LEU A 34 7.65 8.98 -10.69
CA LEU A 34 6.91 10.08 -11.31
C LEU A 34 7.08 11.41 -10.55
N VAL A 35 7.06 11.37 -9.21
CA VAL A 35 7.33 12.56 -8.38
C VAL A 35 8.75 13.05 -8.61
N ALA A 36 9.72 12.14 -8.62
CA ALA A 36 11.12 12.49 -8.83
C ALA A 36 11.36 13.12 -10.20
N GLU A 37 10.74 12.60 -11.25
CA GLU A 37 10.79 13.17 -12.59
C GLU A 37 10.17 14.59 -12.63
N GLN A 38 8.95 14.75 -12.08
CA GLN A 38 8.23 16.03 -12.08
C GLN A 38 8.96 17.12 -11.29
N GLN A 39 9.57 16.74 -10.16
CA GLN A 39 10.22 17.68 -9.23
C GLN A 39 11.74 17.75 -9.43
N ARG A 40 12.28 17.06 -10.44
CA ARG A 40 13.72 16.98 -10.74
C ARG A 40 14.55 16.53 -9.53
N LEU A 41 14.04 15.58 -8.75
CA LEU A 41 14.70 15.04 -7.56
C LEU A 41 15.54 13.82 -7.92
N LYS A 42 16.63 13.60 -7.17
CA LYS A 42 17.35 12.33 -7.17
C LYS A 42 16.57 11.31 -6.33
N LEU A 43 16.16 10.21 -6.95
CA LEU A 43 15.38 9.17 -6.28
C LEU A 43 16.27 8.05 -5.76
N VAL A 44 16.14 7.76 -4.47
CA VAL A 44 16.41 6.44 -3.90
C VAL A 44 15.06 5.83 -3.56
N ASP A 45 14.72 4.72 -4.22
CA ASP A 45 13.49 3.98 -4.01
C ASP A 45 13.85 2.62 -3.42
N VAL A 46 13.34 2.33 -2.23
CA VAL A 46 13.48 1.06 -1.53
C VAL A 46 12.13 0.38 -1.26
N THR A 47 11.07 0.80 -1.95
CA THR A 47 9.74 0.18 -1.87
C THR A 47 9.80 -1.31 -2.24
N TYR A 48 9.07 -2.13 -1.51
CA TYR A 48 9.12 -3.58 -1.68
C TYR A 48 7.75 -4.22 -1.47
N SER A 49 7.26 -4.95 -2.47
CA SER A 49 5.96 -5.62 -2.40
C SER A 49 5.83 -6.56 -1.21
N GLY A 50 4.74 -6.43 -0.46
CA GLY A 50 4.51 -7.23 0.76
C GLY A 50 5.21 -6.71 2.02
N ALA A 51 5.98 -5.61 1.95
CA ALA A 51 6.62 -5.05 3.15
C ALA A 51 5.59 -4.66 4.22
N THR A 52 5.91 -4.95 5.48
CA THR A 52 5.23 -4.48 6.70
C THR A 52 6.01 -3.34 7.35
N THR A 53 5.47 -2.74 8.41
CA THR A 53 6.20 -1.76 9.22
C THR A 53 7.49 -2.34 9.81
N ALA A 54 7.50 -3.63 10.16
CA ALA A 54 8.71 -4.33 10.62
C ALA A 54 9.81 -4.36 9.55
N ASN A 55 9.46 -4.58 8.26
CA ASN A 55 10.43 -4.52 7.17
C ASN A 55 10.95 -3.11 6.89
N VAL A 56 10.19 -2.07 7.26
CA VAL A 56 10.70 -0.70 7.24
C VAL A 56 11.74 -0.52 8.35
N LEU A 57 11.42 -0.95 9.57
CA LEU A 57 12.16 -0.61 10.78
C LEU A 57 13.40 -1.48 11.04
N GLY A 58 13.30 -2.81 10.88
CA GLY A 58 14.33 -3.72 11.39
C GLY A 58 14.45 -5.08 10.70
N ASP A 59 13.41 -5.56 10.02
CA ASP A 59 13.42 -6.89 9.40
C ASP A 59 13.93 -6.87 7.97
N HIS A 60 14.77 -7.86 7.63
CA HIS A 60 15.16 -8.12 6.26
C HIS A 60 14.00 -8.73 5.47
N GLN A 61 13.91 -8.41 4.17
CA GLN A 61 12.89 -8.96 3.29
C GLN A 61 13.54 -9.60 2.06
N HIS A 62 13.56 -10.93 2.03
CA HIS A 62 14.16 -11.72 0.93
C HIS A 62 15.58 -11.26 0.54
N GLY A 63 16.43 -11.03 1.56
CA GLY A 63 17.81 -10.56 1.38
C GLY A 63 17.95 -9.05 1.21
N ALA A 64 16.85 -8.28 1.05
CA ALA A 64 16.91 -6.83 1.15
C ALA A 64 17.01 -6.38 2.62
N PRO A 65 17.86 -5.39 2.93
CA PRO A 65 17.95 -4.83 4.29
C PRO A 65 16.68 -4.05 4.67
N PRO A 66 16.50 -3.75 5.97
CA PRO A 66 15.37 -2.93 6.41
C PRO A 66 15.38 -1.59 5.69
N GLN A 67 14.23 -1.15 5.19
CA GLN A 67 14.18 -0.01 4.25
C GLN A 67 14.75 1.27 4.87
N ILE A 68 14.61 1.45 6.18
CA ILE A 68 15.11 2.61 6.90
C ILE A 68 16.64 2.77 6.83
N THR A 69 17.37 1.67 6.57
CA THR A 69 18.84 1.68 6.41
C THR A 69 19.32 2.42 5.17
N ALA A 70 18.43 2.69 4.21
CA ALA A 70 18.75 3.48 3.04
C ALA A 70 18.80 4.99 3.32
N LEU A 71 18.25 5.46 4.46
CA LEU A 71 18.31 6.88 4.80
C LEU A 71 19.67 7.26 5.36
N ASP A 72 20.22 8.36 4.87
CA ASP A 72 21.51 8.92 5.30
C ASP A 72 21.41 10.34 5.91
N GLY A 73 20.20 10.92 5.96
CA GLY A 73 19.94 12.24 6.52
C GLY A 73 20.16 13.41 5.56
N SER A 74 20.50 13.13 4.30
CA SER A 74 20.57 14.12 3.22
C SER A 74 19.23 14.36 2.53
N GLU A 75 18.21 13.57 2.83
CA GLU A 75 16.91 13.62 2.15
C GLU A 75 16.20 14.97 2.38
N SER A 76 15.68 15.54 1.30
CA SER A 76 14.72 16.66 1.35
C SER A 76 13.26 16.17 1.44
N LEU A 77 12.99 14.99 0.89
CA LEU A 77 11.67 14.37 0.84
C LEU A 77 11.76 12.86 1.09
N VAL A 78 10.93 12.37 2.01
CA VAL A 78 10.69 10.96 2.31
C VAL A 78 9.20 10.68 2.12
N THR A 79 8.85 9.72 1.26
CA THR A 79 7.47 9.22 1.16
C THR A 79 7.38 7.79 1.67
N VAL A 80 6.31 7.44 2.38
CA VAL A 80 6.08 6.08 2.89
C VAL A 80 4.61 5.64 2.72
N THR A 81 4.38 4.48 2.11
CA THR A 81 3.07 3.79 2.07
C THR A 81 3.20 2.41 2.71
N ILE A 82 2.77 2.27 3.96
CA ILE A 82 2.97 1.05 4.77
C ILE A 82 1.76 0.77 5.68
N GLY A 83 1.73 -0.34 6.42
CA GLY A 83 0.65 -0.70 7.34
C GLY A 83 -0.43 -1.62 6.74
N GLY A 84 -0.62 -1.60 5.42
CA GLY A 84 -1.66 -2.39 4.75
C GLY A 84 -1.42 -3.90 4.79
N ASN A 85 -0.16 -4.33 4.77
CA ASN A 85 0.19 -5.75 4.92
C ASN A 85 0.12 -6.19 6.38
N ASP A 86 0.45 -5.31 7.33
CA ASP A 86 0.34 -5.53 8.77
C ASP A 86 -1.11 -5.86 9.16
N VAL A 87 -2.08 -5.12 8.61
CA VAL A 87 -3.52 -5.35 8.83
C VAL A 87 -4.13 -6.36 7.85
N GLY A 88 -3.32 -6.96 6.97
CA GLY A 88 -3.75 -7.93 5.98
C GLY A 88 -4.80 -7.42 4.98
N TYR A 89 -4.77 -6.12 4.63
CA TYR A 89 -5.81 -5.50 3.79
C TYR A 89 -5.91 -6.12 2.38
N ILE A 90 -4.80 -6.14 1.63
CA ILE A 90 -4.78 -6.78 0.30
C ILE A 90 -4.93 -8.30 0.39
N PRO A 91 -4.25 -9.01 1.32
CA PRO A 91 -4.48 -10.44 1.54
C PRO A 91 -5.94 -10.81 1.81
N LEU A 92 -6.65 -10.04 2.64
CA LEU A 92 -8.09 -10.17 2.90
C LEU A 92 -8.88 -10.13 1.59
N LEU A 93 -8.68 -9.11 0.77
CA LEU A 93 -9.44 -8.93 -0.47
C LEU A 93 -9.11 -9.99 -1.53
N MET A 94 -7.84 -10.42 -1.60
CA MET A 94 -7.44 -11.55 -2.47
C MET A 94 -8.10 -12.84 -2.03
N ALA A 95 -8.05 -13.17 -0.73
CA ALA A 95 -8.67 -14.36 -0.17
C ALA A 95 -10.19 -14.35 -0.35
N ALA A 96 -10.83 -13.19 -0.16
CA ALA A 96 -12.26 -12.98 -0.35
C ALA A 96 -12.72 -13.18 -1.80
N ALA A 97 -11.84 -12.94 -2.78
CA ALA A 97 -12.10 -13.12 -4.21
C ALA A 97 -11.96 -14.57 -4.69
N LEU A 98 -11.37 -15.46 -3.87
CA LEU A 98 -11.20 -16.86 -4.25
C LEU A 98 -12.55 -17.60 -4.30
N PRO A 99 -12.72 -18.53 -5.27
CA PRO A 99 -13.87 -19.42 -5.30
C PRO A 99 -14.06 -20.16 -3.96
N ARG A 100 -15.32 -20.39 -3.54
CA ARG A 100 -15.64 -21.14 -2.31
C ARG A 100 -14.83 -22.43 -2.09
N PRO A 101 -14.67 -23.33 -3.08
CA PRO A 101 -13.85 -24.54 -2.89
C PRO A 101 -12.38 -24.23 -2.62
N ALA A 102 -11.81 -23.21 -3.28
CA ALA A 102 -10.43 -22.79 -3.07
C ALA A 102 -10.18 -22.28 -1.63
N ARG A 103 -11.22 -21.72 -0.98
CA ARG A 103 -11.15 -21.22 0.40
C ARG A 103 -11.18 -22.31 1.47
N ARG A 104 -11.48 -23.56 1.10
CA ARG A 104 -11.59 -24.71 2.02
C ARG A 104 -10.42 -25.70 1.91
N LEU A 105 -9.36 -25.37 1.17
CA LEU A 105 -8.19 -26.25 1.08
C LEU A 105 -7.52 -26.42 2.46
N PRO A 106 -7.17 -27.65 2.87
CA PRO A 106 -6.78 -27.95 4.25
C PRO A 106 -5.53 -27.22 4.75
N LEU A 107 -4.65 -26.73 3.86
CA LEU A 107 -3.45 -25.95 4.23
C LEU A 107 -3.64 -24.43 4.20
N LEU A 108 -4.61 -23.93 3.42
CA LEU A 108 -4.87 -22.50 3.25
C LEU A 108 -6.13 -22.04 3.99
N GLY A 109 -7.01 -22.97 4.36
CA GLY A 109 -8.34 -22.67 4.90
C GLY A 109 -8.29 -21.94 6.24
N ALA A 110 -7.39 -22.34 7.14
CA ALA A 110 -7.22 -21.66 8.43
C ALA A 110 -6.71 -20.21 8.25
N TRP A 111 -5.68 -20.04 7.43
CA TRP A 111 -5.13 -18.71 7.11
C TRP A 111 -6.16 -17.81 6.39
N ILE A 112 -6.91 -18.37 5.43
CA ILE A 112 -7.99 -17.66 4.75
C ILE A 112 -9.11 -17.30 5.75
N ALA A 113 -9.47 -18.19 6.66
CA ALA A 113 -10.49 -17.92 7.66
C ALA A 113 -10.07 -16.77 8.59
N GLU A 114 -8.82 -16.76 9.05
CA GLU A 114 -8.25 -15.68 9.87
C GLU A 114 -8.19 -14.33 9.12
N LEU A 115 -7.89 -14.34 7.83
CA LEU A 115 -7.93 -13.12 7.01
C LEU A 115 -9.35 -12.56 6.89
N LEU A 116 -10.35 -13.43 6.78
CA LEU A 116 -11.76 -13.07 6.64
C LEU A 116 -12.46 -12.81 7.99
N ASP A 117 -11.77 -13.05 9.10
CA ASP A 117 -12.30 -12.82 10.45
C ASP A 117 -12.17 -11.34 10.85
N ARG A 118 -13.30 -10.76 11.30
CA ARG A 118 -13.36 -9.36 11.70
C ARG A 118 -12.54 -9.08 12.96
N ASN A 119 -12.57 -9.95 13.96
CA ASN A 119 -11.85 -9.73 15.21
C ASN A 119 -10.34 -9.76 14.98
N SER A 120 -9.84 -10.67 14.15
CA SER A 120 -8.44 -10.70 13.73
C SER A 120 -8.05 -9.41 13.00
N ARG A 121 -8.91 -8.84 12.14
CA ARG A 121 -8.64 -7.54 11.51
C ARG A 121 -8.61 -6.39 12.52
N ASP A 122 -9.53 -6.37 13.48
CA ASP A 122 -9.61 -5.35 14.52
C ASP A 122 -8.38 -5.38 15.45
N GLN A 123 -7.91 -6.58 15.82
CA GLN A 123 -6.67 -6.74 16.59
C GLN A 123 -5.45 -6.22 15.82
N ALA A 124 -5.33 -6.55 14.52
CA ALA A 124 -4.25 -6.06 13.70
C ALA A 124 -4.29 -4.53 13.52
N LEU A 125 -5.49 -3.94 13.38
CA LEU A 125 -5.68 -2.49 13.32
C LEU A 125 -5.32 -1.80 14.64
N ALA A 126 -5.60 -2.42 15.79
CA ALA A 126 -5.18 -1.89 17.08
C ALA A 126 -3.63 -1.84 17.21
N GLN A 127 -2.93 -2.84 16.70
CA GLN A 127 -1.47 -2.93 16.76
C GLN A 127 -0.76 -2.04 15.72
N VAL A 128 -1.35 -1.84 14.55
CA VAL A 128 -0.67 -1.10 13.45
C VAL A 128 -0.45 0.37 13.80
N PHE A 129 -1.29 0.97 14.64
CA PHE A 129 -1.15 2.38 15.03
C PHE A 129 0.20 2.68 15.67
N ASP A 130 0.58 1.91 16.68
CA ASP A 130 1.87 2.08 17.37
C ASP A 130 3.04 1.82 16.42
N SER A 131 2.89 0.85 15.52
CA SER A 131 3.90 0.53 14.51
C SER A 131 4.09 1.67 13.50
N LEU A 132 3.00 2.31 13.05
CA LEU A 132 3.03 3.49 12.19
C LEU A 132 3.67 4.69 12.90
N CYS A 133 3.38 4.87 14.19
CA CYS A 133 4.02 5.89 15.01
C CYS A 133 5.54 5.64 15.10
N GLU A 134 5.98 4.40 15.29
CA GLU A 134 7.41 4.10 15.34
C GLU A 134 8.10 4.30 13.98
N VAL A 135 7.43 3.99 12.87
CA VAL A 135 7.90 4.37 11.53
C VAL A 135 8.08 5.88 11.43
N GLY A 136 7.06 6.67 11.80
CA GLY A 136 7.13 8.13 11.73
C GLY A 136 8.26 8.72 12.57
N ARG A 137 8.39 8.30 13.84
CA ARG A 137 9.48 8.74 14.74
C ARG A 137 10.85 8.35 14.17
N SER A 138 10.99 7.12 13.67
CA SER A 138 12.25 6.64 13.13
C SER A 138 12.67 7.40 11.87
N LEU A 139 11.74 7.69 10.97
CA LEU A 139 12.00 8.50 9.78
C LEU A 139 12.41 9.92 10.14
N ARG A 140 11.70 10.57 11.07
CA ARG A 140 12.07 11.91 11.57
C ARG A 140 13.44 11.94 12.24
N ARG A 141 13.81 10.89 13.00
CA ARG A 141 15.15 10.80 13.60
C ARG A 141 16.26 10.66 12.56
N ARG A 142 16.07 9.83 11.52
CA ARG A 142 17.10 9.58 10.50
C ARG A 142 17.19 10.68 9.45
N ALA A 143 16.08 11.32 9.12
CA ALA A 143 16.02 12.40 8.14
C ALA A 143 15.40 13.67 8.77
N PRO A 144 16.06 14.31 9.74
CA PRO A 144 15.50 15.40 10.53
C PRO A 144 15.13 16.65 9.71
N ARG A 145 15.80 16.85 8.58
CA ARG A 145 15.58 17.97 7.65
C ARG A 145 14.59 17.66 6.53
N SER A 146 14.17 16.41 6.39
CA SER A 146 13.24 16.00 5.33
C SER A 146 11.81 16.32 5.70
N ARG A 147 11.01 16.64 4.68
CA ARG A 147 9.55 16.43 4.76
C ARG A 147 9.27 14.94 4.72
N VAL A 148 8.44 14.45 5.63
CA VAL A 148 8.08 13.03 5.72
C VAL A 148 6.59 12.91 5.43
N LEU A 149 6.25 12.35 4.29
CA LEU A 149 4.88 12.20 3.82
C LEU A 149 4.45 10.73 3.94
N PHE A 150 3.49 10.46 4.82
CA PHE A 150 2.71 9.23 4.74
C PHE A 150 1.74 9.34 3.58
N VAL A 151 1.87 8.47 2.60
CA VAL A 151 0.90 8.36 1.50
C VAL A 151 -0.04 7.21 1.85
N ASP A 152 -1.30 7.54 2.14
CA ASP A 152 -2.31 6.53 2.45
C ASP A 152 -2.73 5.75 1.19
N TYR A 153 -3.71 4.86 1.32
CA TYR A 153 -4.09 3.90 0.29
C TYR A 153 -5.15 4.49 -0.63
N LEU A 154 -5.01 4.29 -1.95
CA LEU A 154 -6.13 4.53 -2.85
C LEU A 154 -7.35 3.68 -2.46
N THR A 155 -8.54 4.25 -2.63
CA THR A 155 -9.81 3.55 -2.42
C THR A 155 -9.92 2.40 -3.41
N LEU A 156 -10.02 1.16 -2.88
CA LEU A 156 -10.09 -0.05 -3.69
C LEU A 156 -11.54 -0.45 -3.99
N LEU A 157 -12.40 -0.33 -2.98
CA LEU A 157 -13.77 -0.82 -2.99
C LEU A 157 -14.77 0.30 -3.31
N PRO A 158 -15.88 -0.03 -3.98
CA PRO A 158 -16.96 0.93 -4.17
C PRO A 158 -17.64 1.27 -2.82
N PRO A 159 -18.40 2.38 -2.76
CA PRO A 159 -19.15 2.76 -1.57
C PRO A 159 -20.14 1.67 -1.11
N ALA A 160 -20.60 1.78 0.14
CA ALA A 160 -21.57 0.85 0.70
C ALA A 160 -22.83 0.76 -0.19
N GLY A 161 -23.39 -0.45 -0.32
CA GLY A 161 -24.54 -0.72 -1.18
C GLY A 161 -24.22 -0.99 -2.66
N VAL A 162 -23.02 -0.63 -3.14
CA VAL A 162 -22.61 -0.91 -4.52
C VAL A 162 -21.94 -2.29 -4.63
N PRO A 163 -22.39 -3.17 -5.55
CA PRO A 163 -21.79 -4.49 -5.73
C PRO A 163 -20.32 -4.44 -6.18
N ALA A 164 -19.49 -5.31 -5.61
CA ALA A 164 -18.07 -5.44 -5.93
C ALA A 164 -17.68 -6.89 -6.32
N PRO A 165 -18.30 -7.51 -7.33
CA PRO A 165 -18.00 -8.90 -7.68
C PRO A 165 -16.52 -9.07 -8.07
N PRO A 166 -15.85 -10.16 -7.64
CA PRO A 166 -16.44 -11.38 -7.07
C PRO A 166 -16.62 -11.35 -5.54
N LEU A 167 -16.38 -10.23 -4.87
CA LEU A 167 -16.51 -10.11 -3.42
C LEU A 167 -17.97 -10.16 -2.98
N SER A 168 -18.24 -10.83 -1.86
CA SER A 168 -19.54 -10.76 -1.20
C SER A 168 -19.72 -9.40 -0.52
N ALA A 169 -20.97 -8.99 -0.30
CA ALA A 169 -21.27 -7.76 0.44
C ALA A 169 -20.58 -7.72 1.82
N ALA A 170 -20.55 -8.85 2.54
CA ALA A 170 -19.90 -8.97 3.84
C ALA A 170 -18.37 -8.77 3.77
N HIS A 171 -17.69 -9.34 2.77
CA HIS A 171 -16.25 -9.14 2.61
C HIS A 171 -15.92 -7.72 2.14
N SER A 172 -16.73 -7.14 1.25
CA SER A 172 -16.58 -5.74 0.87
C SER A 172 -16.78 -4.81 2.06
N GLU A 173 -17.71 -5.14 2.97
CA GLU A 173 -17.92 -4.36 4.19
C GLU A 173 -16.73 -4.47 5.15
N LEU A 174 -16.20 -5.67 5.37
CA LEU A 174 -14.98 -5.85 6.15
C LEU A 174 -13.79 -5.11 5.53
N GLY A 175 -13.63 -5.18 4.21
CA GLY A 175 -12.58 -4.45 3.49
C GLY A 175 -12.71 -2.93 3.63
N ARG A 176 -13.92 -2.37 3.55
CA ARG A 176 -14.18 -0.93 3.78
C ARG A 176 -13.87 -0.53 5.22
N HIS A 177 -14.24 -1.37 6.20
CA HIS A 177 -13.92 -1.15 7.61
C HIS A 177 -12.41 -1.07 7.86
N VAL A 178 -11.65 -2.01 7.29
CA VAL A 178 -10.18 -2.00 7.35
C VAL A 178 -9.60 -0.75 6.67
N ALA A 179 -10.08 -0.41 5.47
CA ALA A 179 -9.62 0.76 4.72
C ALA A 179 -9.84 2.07 5.47
N ALA A 180 -11.06 2.31 5.97
CA ALA A 180 -11.42 3.54 6.67
C ALA A 180 -10.68 3.66 8.01
N THR A 181 -10.47 2.55 8.71
CA THR A 181 -9.69 2.56 9.96
C THR A 181 -8.21 2.81 9.67
N LEU A 182 -7.63 2.16 8.66
CA LEU A 182 -6.24 2.37 8.29
C LEU A 182 -5.97 3.80 7.77
N GLU A 183 -6.89 4.39 7.00
CA GLU A 183 -6.84 5.80 6.57
C GLU A 183 -6.73 6.72 7.79
N ARG A 184 -7.63 6.54 8.77
CA ARG A 184 -7.63 7.33 10.02
C ARG A 184 -6.33 7.14 10.81
N LEU A 185 -5.94 5.89 11.09
CA LEU A 185 -4.74 5.59 11.89
C LEU A 185 -3.46 6.09 11.23
N THR A 186 -3.37 6.06 9.90
CA THR A 186 -2.23 6.62 9.15
C THR A 186 -2.15 8.14 9.33
N ALA A 187 -3.29 8.84 9.23
CA ALA A 187 -3.34 10.28 9.44
C ALA A 187 -3.00 10.66 10.90
N ASP A 188 -3.54 9.93 11.88
CA ASP A 188 -3.29 10.16 13.30
C ASP A 188 -1.82 9.91 13.67
N ALA A 189 -1.23 8.82 13.17
CA ALA A 189 0.19 8.50 13.39
C ALA A 189 1.11 9.54 12.72
N ALA A 190 0.77 10.00 11.52
CA ALA A 190 1.53 11.07 10.86
C ALA A 190 1.50 12.36 11.70
N ALA A 191 0.31 12.79 12.13
CA ALA A 191 0.15 13.98 12.97
C ALA A 191 0.92 13.87 14.31
N LEU A 192 0.79 12.74 15.01
CA LEU A 192 1.46 12.51 16.30
C LEU A 192 2.99 12.53 16.21
N THR A 193 3.54 12.20 15.04
CA THR A 193 4.99 12.10 14.82
C THR A 193 5.57 13.31 14.10
N GLY A 194 4.77 14.35 13.83
CA GLY A 194 5.21 15.52 13.08
C GLY A 194 5.51 15.21 11.61
N CYS A 195 4.87 14.19 11.06
CA CYS A 195 4.86 13.88 9.64
C CYS A 195 3.59 14.44 8.99
N GLU A 196 3.58 14.53 7.67
CA GLU A 196 2.45 14.98 6.87
C GLU A 196 1.74 13.78 6.21
N VAL A 197 0.51 13.99 5.73
CA VAL A 197 -0.28 12.94 5.05
C VAL A 197 -0.72 13.38 3.66
N VAL A 198 -0.51 12.51 2.68
CA VAL A 198 -1.10 12.60 1.34
C VAL A 198 -2.36 11.74 1.32
N ARG A 199 -3.52 12.40 1.22
CA ARG A 199 -4.86 11.79 1.29
C ARG A 199 -5.30 11.18 -0.03
N ALA A 200 -4.60 10.14 -0.47
CA ALA A 200 -4.91 9.37 -1.67
C ALA A 200 -6.26 8.64 -1.56
N ALA A 201 -6.64 8.15 -0.37
CA ALA A 201 -7.93 7.54 -0.10
C ALA A 201 -9.08 8.49 -0.46
N ALA A 202 -9.09 9.69 0.14
CA ALA A 202 -10.09 10.72 -0.11
C ALA A 202 -10.17 11.13 -1.58
N ALA A 203 -9.02 11.35 -2.23
CA ALA A 203 -8.96 11.77 -3.63
C ALA A 203 -9.43 10.72 -4.63
N SER A 204 -9.52 9.45 -4.23
CA SER A 204 -9.81 8.32 -5.12
C SER A 204 -11.16 7.65 -4.85
N ARG A 205 -12.03 8.27 -4.02
CA ARG A 205 -13.34 7.72 -3.68
C ARG A 205 -14.20 7.39 -4.90
N ASP A 206 -14.13 8.23 -5.95
CA ASP A 206 -14.85 8.04 -7.21
C ASP A 206 -14.05 7.24 -8.27
N HIS A 207 -12.83 6.82 -7.94
CA HIS A 207 -11.88 6.11 -8.81
C HIS A 207 -11.55 4.69 -8.31
N HIS A 208 -12.45 4.09 -7.51
CA HIS A 208 -12.32 2.71 -7.05
C HIS A 208 -12.27 1.70 -8.20
N ALA A 209 -11.88 0.44 -7.95
CA ALA A 209 -11.64 -0.54 -9.02
C ALA A 209 -12.88 -0.91 -9.87
N TRP A 210 -14.08 -0.57 -9.43
CA TRP A 210 -15.36 -0.77 -10.15
C TRP A 210 -15.93 0.51 -10.75
N SER A 211 -15.25 1.64 -10.61
CA SER A 211 -15.66 2.92 -11.20
C SER A 211 -15.47 2.92 -12.73
N PRO A 212 -16.08 3.88 -13.45
CA PRO A 212 -15.82 4.07 -14.88
C PRO A 212 -14.36 4.43 -15.19
N GLU A 213 -13.68 5.14 -14.28
CA GLU A 213 -12.29 5.59 -14.43
C GLU A 213 -11.43 5.08 -13.26
N PRO A 214 -11.15 3.77 -13.20
CA PRO A 214 -10.51 3.17 -12.04
C PRO A 214 -9.03 3.58 -11.95
N TRP A 215 -8.59 3.89 -10.74
CA TRP A 215 -7.18 4.08 -10.40
C TRP A 215 -6.51 2.83 -9.84
N THR A 216 -7.31 1.79 -9.57
CA THR A 216 -6.87 0.50 -9.01
C THR A 216 -7.45 -0.66 -9.79
N GLU A 217 -6.77 -1.80 -9.81
CA GLU A 217 -7.21 -2.99 -10.51
C GLU A 217 -8.21 -3.81 -9.69
N LYS A 218 -9.16 -4.47 -10.38
CA LYS A 218 -10.05 -5.45 -9.76
C LYS A 218 -9.26 -6.69 -9.28
N PRO A 219 -9.83 -7.50 -8.37
CA PRO A 219 -9.29 -8.82 -8.08
C PRO A 219 -9.11 -9.67 -9.35
N ALA A 220 -8.11 -10.55 -9.38
CA ALA A 220 -7.91 -11.45 -10.50
C ALA A 220 -9.09 -12.41 -10.61
N ARG A 221 -9.66 -12.55 -11.83
CA ARG A 221 -10.79 -13.45 -12.11
C ARG A 221 -10.53 -14.91 -11.72
N PHE A 222 -9.27 -15.34 -11.73
CA PHE A 222 -8.83 -16.70 -11.38
C PHE A 222 -7.72 -16.74 -10.31
N GLY A 223 -7.50 -15.65 -9.57
CA GLY A 223 -6.43 -15.57 -8.57
C GLY A 223 -5.00 -15.55 -9.14
N VAL A 224 -4.81 -15.61 -10.46
CA VAL A 224 -3.50 -15.57 -11.11
C VAL A 224 -3.21 -14.18 -11.68
N PRO A 225 -2.07 -13.54 -11.34
CA PRO A 225 -1.64 -12.31 -11.98
C PRO A 225 -1.36 -12.55 -13.47
N LEU A 226 -1.85 -11.67 -14.34
CA LEU A 226 -1.51 -11.73 -15.76
C LEU A 226 -0.14 -11.07 -15.98
N PRO A 227 0.77 -11.70 -16.76
CA PRO A 227 2.04 -11.08 -17.09
C PRO A 227 1.82 -9.70 -17.72
N ALA A 228 2.66 -8.73 -17.34
CA ALA A 228 2.63 -7.36 -17.86
C ALA A 228 1.37 -6.53 -17.53
N ARG A 229 0.52 -6.98 -16.61
CA ARG A 229 -0.59 -6.19 -16.09
C ARG A 229 -0.31 -5.76 -14.66
N PRO A 230 -0.84 -4.61 -14.20
CA PRO A 230 -0.73 -4.23 -12.80
C PRO A 230 -1.31 -5.33 -11.91
N ALA A 231 -0.73 -5.49 -10.73
CA ALA A 231 -1.16 -6.54 -9.82
C ALA A 231 -2.64 -6.33 -9.42
N PRO A 232 -3.42 -7.40 -9.24
CA PRO A 232 -4.80 -7.29 -8.78
C PRO A 232 -4.88 -6.53 -7.46
N LEU A 233 -5.90 -5.68 -7.28
CA LEU A 233 -6.10 -4.86 -6.07
C LEU A 233 -4.99 -3.83 -5.80
N HIS A 234 -4.15 -3.52 -6.78
CA HIS A 234 -3.11 -2.49 -6.67
C HIS A 234 -3.41 -1.29 -7.57
N PRO A 235 -2.71 -0.15 -7.40
CA PRO A 235 -2.85 0.98 -8.29
C PRO A 235 -2.43 0.60 -9.71
N ASN A 236 -3.16 1.11 -10.69
CA ASN A 236 -2.75 1.07 -12.09
C ASN A 236 -1.93 2.32 -12.45
N ALA A 237 -1.56 2.48 -13.72
CA ALA A 237 -0.78 3.63 -14.16
C ALA A 237 -1.49 4.97 -13.94
N ALA A 238 -2.83 5.02 -14.01
CA ALA A 238 -3.60 6.22 -13.71
C ALA A 238 -3.55 6.56 -12.21
N GLY A 239 -3.74 5.56 -11.35
CA GLY A 239 -3.60 5.73 -9.90
C GLY A 239 -2.22 6.18 -9.47
N MET A 240 -1.15 5.60 -10.03
CA MET A 240 0.22 6.05 -9.75
C MET A 240 0.46 7.51 -10.16
N ARG A 241 -0.06 7.93 -11.32
CA ARG A 241 0.00 9.34 -11.74
C ARG A 241 -0.81 10.25 -10.83
N ALA A 242 -1.98 9.81 -10.37
CA ALA A 242 -2.81 10.58 -9.44
C ALA A 242 -2.11 10.79 -8.10
N VAL A 243 -1.55 9.73 -7.50
CA VAL A 243 -0.77 9.83 -6.26
C VAL A 243 0.44 10.73 -6.46
N ALA A 244 1.16 10.61 -7.58
CA ALA A 244 2.29 11.48 -7.87
C ALA A 244 1.88 12.97 -7.92
N LYS A 245 0.75 13.29 -8.55
CA LYS A 245 0.19 14.66 -8.55
C LYS A 245 -0.19 15.14 -7.15
N LEU A 246 -0.79 14.28 -6.32
CA LEU A 246 -1.15 14.63 -4.95
C LEU A 246 0.08 14.92 -4.09
N VAL A 247 1.15 14.11 -4.23
CA VAL A 247 2.44 14.36 -3.59
C VAL A 247 3.02 15.69 -4.09
N ALA A 248 3.11 15.86 -5.41
CA ALA A 248 3.67 17.06 -6.04
C ALA A 248 2.94 18.35 -5.66
N ALA A 249 1.61 18.30 -5.47
CA ALA A 249 0.83 19.46 -5.06
C ALA A 249 1.09 19.91 -3.61
N GLN A 250 1.72 19.06 -2.78
CA GLN A 250 2.13 19.43 -1.43
C GLN A 250 3.55 19.98 -1.37
N LEU A 251 4.37 19.82 -2.43
CA LEU A 251 5.78 20.22 -2.47
C LEU A 251 5.95 21.69 -2.85
#